data_AF-A0A2T5ATL0-F1
#
_entry.id   AF-A0A2T5ATL0-F1
#
_cell.length_a   1.000
_cell.length_b   1.000
_cell.length_c   1.000
_cell.angle_alpha   90.00
_cell.angle_beta   90.00
_cell.angle_gamma   90.00
#
_symmetry.space_group_name_H-M   'P 1'
#
loop_
_entity.id
_entity.type
_entity.pdbx_description
1 polymer ?
#
loop_
_entity_poly.entity_id
_entity_poly.type
_entity_poly.pdbx_seq_one_letter_code
_entity_poly.pdbx_strand_id
1 'polypeptide(L)'
;MSEGDIDAGAPFSDAARARLAMAYEACELSDLARAAVPIGERELRRDGTPGTPGAPGAALARAAQVLLAARRLLDAAVVFERTRGATWDAVGSATGTSAHTARKRFAQAETRFRQALHSPESPGAMGVTDPATVPGATTAPDHLTWWRSHLIRHPLEAALDLDDWVLRHKEGDDDLGAAPVSGAVSGRYGTAARNVVRDRRRGRP
;
A
#
# COMPACT_ATOMS: atom_id res chain seq x y z
N MET A 1 -14.80 -0.40 -42.52
CA MET A 1 -14.89 0.99 -42.05
C MET A 1 -15.91 0.99 -40.93
N SER A 2 -15.42 0.80 -39.70
CA SER A 2 -15.32 1.82 -38.63
C SER A 2 -16.63 1.81 -37.84
N GLU A 3 -16.65 1.79 -36.51
CA GLU A 3 -15.81 2.48 -35.55
C GLU A 3 -16.19 1.91 -34.16
N GLY A 4 -15.23 1.72 -33.25
CA GLY A 4 -15.54 1.33 -31.86
C GLY A 4 -15.11 -0.07 -31.47
N ASP A 5 -13.89 -0.45 -31.84
CA ASP A 5 -13.10 -1.33 -30.96
C ASP A 5 -12.82 -0.49 -29.70
N ILE A 6 -13.72 -0.61 -28.72
CA ILE A 6 -13.63 0.12 -27.45
C ILE A 6 -12.31 -0.28 -26.83
N ASP A 7 -11.42 0.69 -26.68
CA ASP A 7 -10.10 0.60 -26.05
C ASP A 7 -10.26 0.10 -24.60
N ALA A 8 -10.41 -1.22 -24.47
CA ALA A 8 -10.74 -1.93 -23.23
C ALA A 8 -9.51 -2.15 -22.34
N GLY A 9 -8.42 -1.40 -22.55
CA GLY A 9 -7.12 -1.79 -22.02
C GLY A 9 -6.08 -0.69 -21.92
N ALA A 10 -6.45 0.59 -21.86
CA ALA A 10 -5.45 1.62 -21.62
C ALA A 10 -4.75 1.37 -20.26
N PRO A 11 -3.43 1.13 -20.25
CA PRO A 11 -2.72 0.75 -19.04
C PRO A 11 -2.75 1.89 -18.03
N PHE A 12 -2.91 1.56 -16.74
CA PHE A 12 -2.78 2.53 -15.65
C PHE A 12 -1.46 3.30 -15.81
N SER A 13 -1.53 4.62 -15.77
CA SER A 13 -0.34 5.48 -15.84
C SER A 13 0.56 5.25 -14.63
N ASP A 14 1.85 5.54 -14.77
CA ASP A 14 2.83 5.40 -13.68
C ASP A 14 2.41 6.21 -12.44
N ALA A 15 1.87 7.41 -12.65
CA ALA A 15 1.34 8.24 -11.56
C ALA A 15 0.14 7.60 -10.86
N ALA A 16 -0.76 6.94 -11.60
CA ALA A 16 -1.88 6.20 -11.01
C ALA A 16 -1.39 5.00 -10.18
N ARG A 17 -0.43 4.23 -10.71
CA ARG A 17 0.18 3.11 -9.98
C ARG A 17 0.92 3.58 -8.72
N ALA A 18 1.66 4.69 -8.81
CA ALA A 18 2.32 5.30 -7.66
C ALA A 18 1.32 5.78 -6.59
N ARG A 19 0.19 6.36 -7.01
CA ARG A 19 -0.87 6.80 -6.09
C ARG A 19 -1.53 5.63 -5.35
N LEU A 20 -1.72 4.50 -6.03
CA LEU A 20 -2.23 3.26 -5.44
C LEU A 20 -1.23 2.67 -4.45
N ALA A 21 0.06 2.62 -4.80
CA ALA A 21 1.11 2.19 -3.87
C ALA A 21 1.13 3.07 -2.60
N MET A 22 1.00 4.39 -2.74
CA MET A 22 0.88 5.31 -1.61
C MET A 22 -0.38 5.04 -0.76
N ALA A 23 -1.53 4.77 -1.40
CA ALA A 23 -2.77 4.46 -0.70
C ALA A 23 -2.64 3.17 0.14
N TYR A 24 -1.98 2.15 -0.41
CA TYR A 24 -1.75 0.90 0.29
C TYR A 24 -0.84 1.06 1.50
N GLU A 25 0.25 1.84 1.41
CA GLU A 25 1.08 2.14 2.58
C GLU A 25 0.32 2.93 3.66
N ALA A 26 -0.64 3.78 3.25
CA ALA A 26 -1.49 4.50 4.20
C ALA A 26 -2.48 3.57 4.91
N CYS A 27 -3.06 2.61 4.18
CA CYS A 27 -3.89 1.53 4.72
C CYS A 27 -3.11 0.71 5.77
N GLU A 28 -1.92 0.22 5.41
CA GLU A 28 -1.05 -0.53 6.33
C GLU A 28 -0.65 0.28 7.57
N LEU A 29 -0.29 1.56 7.39
CA LEU A 29 0.00 2.45 8.52
C LEU A 29 -1.21 2.61 9.43
N SER A 30 -2.41 2.79 8.86
CA SER A 30 -3.65 2.93 9.62
C SER A 30 -3.95 1.68 10.43
N ASP A 31 -3.80 0.49 9.85
CA ASP A 31 -4.06 -0.77 10.54
C ASP A 31 -3.05 -1.01 11.67
N LEU A 32 -1.76 -0.71 11.45
CA LEU A 32 -0.74 -0.79 12.49
C LEU A 32 -0.96 0.24 13.61
N ALA A 33 -1.32 1.47 13.26
CA ALA A 33 -1.61 2.51 14.24
C ALA A 33 -2.84 2.13 15.08
N ARG A 34 -3.91 1.64 14.44
CA ARG A 34 -5.12 1.16 15.12
C ARG A 34 -4.81 -0.01 16.06
N ALA A 35 -4.00 -0.97 15.62
CA ALA A 35 -3.58 -2.11 16.45
C ALA A 35 -2.71 -1.71 17.64
N ALA A 36 -2.05 -0.54 17.59
CA ALA A 36 -1.24 -0.01 18.68
C ALA A 36 -2.06 0.73 19.75
N VAL A 37 -3.33 1.09 19.48
CA VAL A 37 -4.18 1.85 20.42
C VAL A 37 -4.68 1.00 21.60
N PRO A 38 -5.20 -0.23 21.40
CA PRO A 38 -5.68 -1.03 22.52
C PRO A 38 -4.55 -1.39 23.48
N ILE A 39 -4.79 -1.08 24.76
CA ILE A 39 -3.98 -1.59 25.86
C ILE A 39 -4.34 -3.06 26.03
N GLY A 40 -3.36 -3.97 25.94
CA GLY A 40 -3.64 -5.39 26.05
C GLY A 40 -4.21 -5.75 27.42
N GLU A 41 -5.11 -6.75 27.49
CA GLU A 41 -5.74 -7.20 28.75
C GLU A 41 -4.73 -7.57 29.85
N ARG A 42 -3.51 -7.94 29.46
CA ARG A 42 -2.41 -8.34 30.35
C ARG A 42 -1.32 -7.27 30.46
N GLU A 43 -1.44 -6.17 29.74
CA GLU A 43 -0.43 -5.11 29.69
C GLU A 43 -0.48 -4.26 30.97
N LEU A 44 -1.68 -3.87 31.40
CA LEU A 44 -1.90 -3.13 32.63
C LEU A 44 -2.93 -3.84 33.52
N ARG A 45 -2.68 -3.86 34.82
CA ARG A 45 -3.69 -4.21 35.84
C ARG A 45 -4.66 -3.03 36.03
N ARG A 46 -5.77 -3.27 36.74
CA ARG A 46 -6.75 -2.22 37.08
C ARG A 46 -6.17 -1.03 37.86
N ASP A 47 -5.07 -1.22 38.57
CA ASP A 47 -4.36 -0.17 39.33
C ASP A 47 -3.33 0.60 38.47
N GLY A 48 -3.25 0.32 37.17
CA GLY A 48 -2.29 0.94 36.25
C GLY A 48 -0.86 0.39 36.35
N THR A 49 -0.60 -0.59 37.22
CA THR A 49 0.68 -1.28 37.26
C THR A 49 0.80 -2.26 36.08
N PRO A 50 2.03 -2.54 35.59
CA PRO A 50 2.22 -3.56 34.58
C PRO A 50 1.59 -4.88 35.00
N GLY A 51 0.78 -5.48 34.12
CA GLY A 51 0.20 -6.81 34.33
C GLY A 51 1.26 -7.92 34.31
N THR A 52 0.83 -9.18 34.15
CA THR A 52 1.78 -10.27 33.90
C THR A 52 2.70 -9.85 32.76
N PRO A 53 4.03 -9.99 32.86
CA PRO A 53 4.93 -9.47 31.84
C PRO A 53 4.53 -10.03 30.47
N GLY A 54 3.90 -9.20 29.63
CA GLY A 54 4.06 -9.35 28.19
C GLY A 54 5.56 -9.31 27.89
N ALA A 55 6.00 -9.93 26.80
CA ALA A 55 7.42 -9.91 26.43
C ALA A 55 7.97 -8.47 26.54
N PRO A 56 8.96 -8.20 27.40
CA PRO A 56 9.52 -6.87 27.56
C PRO A 56 9.87 -6.27 26.19
N GLY A 57 9.45 -5.03 25.95
CA GLY A 57 9.68 -4.34 24.67
C GLY A 57 8.58 -4.50 23.62
N ALA A 58 7.46 -5.18 23.90
CA ALA A 58 6.35 -5.30 22.94
C ALA A 58 5.79 -3.94 22.46
N ALA A 59 5.63 -2.97 23.38
CA ALA A 59 5.21 -1.62 23.03
C ALA A 59 6.23 -0.91 22.11
N LEU A 60 7.53 -1.07 22.40
CA LEU A 60 8.60 -0.53 21.57
C LEU A 60 8.60 -1.19 20.17
N ALA A 61 8.38 -2.50 20.09
CA ALA A 61 8.28 -3.22 18.83
C ALA A 61 7.09 -2.72 17.97
N ARG A 62 5.92 -2.50 18.59
CA ARG A 62 4.75 -1.90 17.89
C ARG A 62 5.06 -0.49 17.41
N ALA A 63 5.65 0.35 18.25
CA ALA A 63 6.05 1.71 17.86
C ALA A 63 7.06 1.71 16.70
N ALA A 64 8.02 0.77 16.71
CA ALA A 64 8.98 0.60 15.63
C ALA A 64 8.29 0.17 14.31
N GLN A 65 7.28 -0.70 14.36
CA GLN A 65 6.50 -1.10 13.20
C GLN A 65 5.71 0.08 12.60
N VAL A 66 5.05 0.89 13.45
CA VAL A 66 4.35 2.11 13.02
C VAL A 66 5.32 3.10 12.38
N LEU A 67 6.48 3.33 12.99
CA LEU A 67 7.50 4.22 12.45
C LEU A 67 8.02 3.73 11.09
N LEU A 68 8.23 2.42 10.93
CA LEU A 68 8.63 1.83 9.66
C LEU A 68 7.55 2.04 8.60
N ALA A 69 6.27 1.81 8.93
CA ALA A 69 5.15 2.03 8.01
C ALA A 69 5.03 3.50 7.59
N ALA A 70 5.17 4.44 8.54
CA ALA A 70 5.14 5.87 8.24
C ALA A 70 6.28 6.29 7.30
N ARG A 71 7.48 5.71 7.46
CA ARG A 71 8.60 5.96 6.53
C ARG A 71 8.31 5.42 5.13
N ARG A 72 7.70 4.24 5.02
CA ARG A 72 7.33 3.67 3.72
C ARG A 72 6.24 4.50 3.03
N LEU A 73 5.25 4.97 3.77
CA LEU A 73 4.24 5.91 3.25
C LEU A 73 4.90 7.19 2.71
N LEU A 74 5.85 7.76 3.46
CA LEU A 74 6.59 8.94 3.00
C LEU A 74 7.38 8.64 1.71
N ASP A 75 8.09 7.52 1.64
CA ASP A 75 8.80 7.11 0.44
C ASP A 75 7.84 6.98 -0.76
N ALA A 76 6.68 6.35 -0.58
CA ALA A 76 5.66 6.19 -1.63
C ALA A 76 5.04 7.53 -2.07
N ALA A 77 4.81 8.45 -1.12
CA ALA A 77 4.33 9.80 -1.42
C ALA A 77 5.34 10.60 -2.25
N VAL A 78 6.63 10.52 -1.91
CA VAL A 78 7.69 11.14 -2.71
C VAL A 78 7.73 10.55 -4.11
N VAL A 79 7.62 9.23 -4.27
CA VAL A 79 7.56 8.59 -5.59
C VAL A 79 6.36 9.08 -6.39
N PHE A 80 5.18 9.18 -5.77
CA PHE A 80 3.99 9.72 -6.43
C PHE A 80 4.21 11.17 -6.93
N GLU A 81 4.70 12.07 -6.09
CA GLU A 81 4.99 13.45 -6.50
C GLU A 81 6.06 13.52 -7.61
N ARG A 82 7.10 12.68 -7.51
CA ARG A 82 8.16 12.59 -8.52
C ARG A 82 7.65 12.09 -9.87
N THR A 83 6.75 11.10 -9.89
CA THR A 83 6.11 10.63 -11.13
C THR A 83 5.18 11.67 -11.76
N ARG A 84 4.68 12.63 -10.96
CA ARG A 84 3.94 13.81 -11.43
C ARG A 84 4.82 14.98 -11.87
N GLY A 85 6.14 14.84 -11.79
CA GLY A 85 7.10 15.85 -12.24
C GLY A 85 7.61 16.81 -11.15
N ALA A 86 7.31 16.58 -9.86
CA ALA A 86 7.84 17.40 -8.78
C ALA A 86 9.38 17.38 -8.78
N THR A 87 10.03 18.53 -8.59
CA THR A 87 11.49 18.62 -8.50
C THR A 87 12.01 18.19 -7.13
N TRP A 88 13.32 17.92 -7.02
CA TRP A 88 13.93 17.62 -5.72
C TRP A 88 13.89 18.82 -4.75
N ASP A 89 13.84 20.05 -5.26
CA ASP A 89 13.64 21.26 -4.44
C ASP A 89 12.24 21.30 -3.82
N ALA A 90 11.21 20.94 -4.59
CA ALA A 90 9.84 20.84 -4.08
C ALA A 90 9.74 19.75 -3.01
N VAL A 91 10.33 18.58 -3.25
CA VAL A 91 10.38 17.48 -2.26
C VAL A 91 11.16 17.88 -1.00
N GLY A 92 12.32 18.53 -1.16
CA GLY A 92 13.11 19.03 -0.04
C GLY A 92 12.31 20.01 0.81
N SER A 93 11.69 21.00 0.19
CA SER A 93 10.85 21.99 0.87
C SER A 93 9.70 21.32 1.64
N ALA A 94 8.98 20.39 1.03
CA ALA A 94 7.87 19.68 1.67
C ALA A 94 8.30 18.78 2.84
N THR A 95 9.54 18.28 2.82
CA THR A 95 10.10 17.41 3.87
C THR A 95 10.94 18.16 4.91
N GLY A 96 11.08 19.49 4.78
CA GLY A 96 11.93 20.30 5.64
C GLY A 96 13.43 20.00 5.48
N THR A 97 13.87 19.56 4.31
CA THR A 97 15.27 19.22 4.02
C THR A 97 15.79 19.90 2.75
N SER A 98 17.11 19.90 2.53
CA SER A 98 17.66 20.37 1.26
C SER A 98 17.33 19.42 0.11
N ALA A 99 17.28 19.91 -1.12
CA ALA A 99 17.09 19.08 -2.31
C ALA A 99 18.13 17.97 -2.45
N HIS A 100 19.39 18.26 -2.07
CA HIS A 100 20.47 17.27 -2.05
C HIS A 100 20.18 16.14 -1.04
N THR A 101 19.76 16.50 0.18
CA THR A 101 19.39 15.55 1.23
C THR A 101 18.19 14.70 0.80
N ALA A 102 17.15 15.33 0.23
CA ALA A 102 15.97 14.65 -0.29
C ALA A 102 16.34 13.66 -1.40
N ARG A 103 17.13 14.08 -2.39
CA ARG A 103 17.60 13.20 -3.47
C ARG A 103 18.40 12.02 -2.92
N LYS A 104 19.37 12.26 -2.02
CA LYS A 104 20.19 11.21 -1.41
C LYS A 104 19.33 10.17 -0.69
N ARG A 105 18.26 10.61 -0.03
CA ARG A 105 17.35 9.74 0.73
C ARG A 105 16.38 8.97 -0.15
N PHE A 106 15.71 9.64 -1.09
CA PHE A 106 14.53 9.09 -1.76
C PHE A 106 14.77 8.59 -3.19
N ALA A 107 15.89 8.94 -3.83
CA ALA A 107 16.16 8.50 -5.21
C ALA A 107 16.20 6.97 -5.37
N GLN A 108 16.57 6.25 -4.31
CA GLN A 108 16.55 4.78 -4.33
C GLN A 108 15.13 4.22 -4.37
N ALA A 109 14.18 4.81 -3.65
CA ALA A 109 12.76 4.42 -3.69
C ALA A 109 12.16 4.67 -5.09
N GLU A 110 12.44 5.83 -5.69
CA GLU A 110 12.06 6.17 -7.05
C GLU A 110 12.64 5.17 -8.08
N THR A 111 13.92 4.82 -7.94
CA THR A 111 14.57 3.84 -8.82
C THR A 111 13.94 2.46 -8.72
N ARG A 112 13.68 1.97 -7.51
CA ARG A 112 13.02 0.67 -7.28
C ARG A 112 11.62 0.63 -7.89
N PHE A 113 10.86 1.71 -7.74
CA PHE A 113 9.53 1.82 -8.34
C PHE A 113 9.60 1.72 -9.88
N ARG A 114 10.50 2.47 -10.53
CA ARG A 114 10.68 2.38 -11.99
C ARG A 114 11.15 0.99 -12.44
N GLN A 115 12.07 0.37 -11.70
CA GLN A 115 12.51 -0.99 -12.01
C GLN A 115 11.34 -1.98 -11.94
N ALA A 116 10.49 -1.89 -10.92
CA ALA A 116 9.33 -2.76 -10.78
C ALA A 116 8.30 -2.59 -11.92
N LEU A 117 8.20 -1.38 -12.52
CA LEU A 117 7.39 -1.15 -13.73
C LEU A 117 7.95 -1.87 -14.97
N HIS A 118 9.26 -2.11 -15.03
CA HIS A 118 9.95 -2.69 -16.19
C HIS A 118 10.33 -4.17 -16.02
N SER A 119 10.22 -4.74 -14.82
CA SER A 119 10.58 -6.14 -14.58
C SER A 119 9.55 -7.09 -15.21
N PRO A 120 9.95 -7.96 -16.16
CA PRO A 120 9.06 -8.96 -16.74
C PRO A 120 8.62 -9.99 -15.69
N GLU A 121 7.48 -10.61 -15.92
CA GLU A 121 6.96 -11.72 -15.11
C GLU A 121 7.93 -12.91 -15.24
N SER A 122 8.62 -13.30 -14.17
CA SER A 122 9.29 -14.61 -14.15
C SER A 122 8.22 -15.65 -13.80
N PRO A 123 7.81 -16.53 -14.73
CA PRO A 123 6.68 -17.44 -14.54
C PRO A 123 6.98 -18.63 -13.59
N GLY A 124 7.90 -18.50 -12.65
CA GLY A 124 8.48 -19.62 -11.89
C GLY A 124 8.42 -19.56 -10.37
N ALA A 125 7.88 -18.49 -9.76
CA ALA A 125 7.94 -18.31 -8.30
C ALA A 125 6.67 -18.72 -7.53
N MET A 126 5.81 -19.56 -8.11
CA MET A 126 4.78 -20.32 -7.37
C MET A 126 5.26 -21.75 -7.05
N GLY A 127 6.56 -21.92 -6.81
CA GLY A 127 7.12 -23.14 -6.24
C GLY A 127 7.11 -23.04 -4.71
N VAL A 128 6.21 -23.80 -4.09
CA VAL A 128 6.11 -24.11 -2.65
C VAL A 128 7.48 -24.04 -1.95
N THR A 129 7.70 -23.00 -1.14
CA THR A 129 8.72 -23.07 -0.09
C THR A 129 8.09 -23.69 1.15
N ASP A 130 8.38 -24.97 1.33
CA ASP A 130 8.14 -25.72 2.54
C ASP A 130 8.69 -24.93 3.76
N PRO A 131 7.88 -24.55 4.77
CA PRO A 131 8.29 -23.66 5.85
C PRO A 131 9.23 -24.30 6.89
N ALA A 132 9.81 -25.47 6.63
CA ALA A 132 10.45 -26.29 7.65
C ALA A 132 12.00 -26.25 7.68
N THR A 133 12.70 -25.41 6.90
CA THR A 133 14.19 -25.48 6.88
C THR A 133 14.91 -24.16 6.72
N VAL A 134 14.67 -23.17 7.59
CA VAL A 134 15.73 -22.23 8.05
C VAL A 134 15.37 -21.70 9.44
N PRO A 135 16.06 -22.11 10.53
CA PRO A 135 15.96 -21.42 11.80
C PRO A 135 16.88 -20.19 11.77
N GLY A 136 16.30 -18.98 11.78
CA GLY A 136 17.04 -17.74 12.07
C GLY A 136 16.92 -16.57 11.09
N ALA A 137 16.13 -16.68 10.03
CA ALA A 137 15.87 -15.54 9.14
C ALA A 137 14.63 -14.78 9.62
N THR A 138 14.80 -13.50 9.98
CA THR A 138 13.72 -12.55 10.24
C THR A 138 12.91 -12.35 8.96
N THR A 139 11.87 -13.16 8.77
CA THR A 139 10.95 -13.17 7.63
C THR A 139 9.95 -12.01 7.74
N ALA A 140 10.37 -10.85 7.28
CA ALA A 140 9.52 -9.69 7.01
C ALA A 140 9.88 -8.87 5.73
N PRO A 141 10.98 -9.11 4.98
CA PRO A 141 11.21 -8.43 3.70
C PRO A 141 10.36 -8.94 2.53
N ASP A 142 10.08 -10.25 2.46
CA ASP A 142 9.54 -10.87 1.23
C ASP A 142 8.07 -10.52 0.96
N HIS A 143 7.21 -10.55 1.99
CA HIS A 143 5.82 -10.15 1.83
C HIS A 143 5.70 -8.68 1.39
N LEU A 144 6.58 -7.81 1.93
CA LEU A 144 6.58 -6.39 1.63
C LEU A 144 7.02 -6.06 0.19
N THR A 145 7.87 -6.91 -0.37
CA THR A 145 8.40 -6.75 -1.73
C THR A 145 7.44 -7.36 -2.76
N TRP A 146 6.75 -8.44 -2.37
CA TRP A 146 5.71 -9.08 -3.16
C TRP A 146 4.50 -8.17 -3.39
N TRP A 147 3.91 -7.58 -2.33
CA TRP A 147 2.70 -6.75 -2.52
C TRP A 147 3.00 -5.52 -3.38
N ARG A 148 4.17 -4.87 -3.24
CA ARG A 148 4.55 -3.73 -4.10
C ARG A 148 4.65 -4.11 -5.57
N SER A 149 5.20 -5.29 -5.85
CA SER A 149 5.26 -5.84 -7.20
C SER A 149 3.86 -6.17 -7.71
N HIS A 150 2.99 -6.70 -6.85
CA HIS A 150 1.60 -6.99 -7.16
C HIS A 150 0.78 -5.71 -7.45
N LEU A 151 0.86 -4.65 -6.64
CA LEU A 151 0.13 -3.39 -6.89
C LEU A 151 0.57 -2.73 -8.20
N ILE A 152 1.85 -2.84 -8.54
CA ILE A 152 2.38 -2.29 -9.78
C ILE A 152 1.89 -3.11 -10.98
N ARG A 153 1.67 -4.41 -10.84
CA ARG A 153 1.28 -5.31 -11.96
C ARG A 153 -0.24 -5.44 -12.12
N HIS A 154 -0.97 -5.50 -11.00
CA HIS A 154 -2.43 -5.66 -10.92
C HIS A 154 -3.09 -4.44 -10.25
N PRO A 155 -2.93 -3.23 -10.81
CA PRO A 155 -3.39 -1.99 -10.19
C PRO A 155 -4.92 -1.92 -10.03
N LEU A 156 -5.68 -2.65 -10.83
CA LEU A 156 -7.14 -2.72 -10.66
C LEU A 156 -7.51 -3.54 -9.43
N GLU A 157 -6.88 -4.71 -9.23
CA GLU A 157 -7.11 -5.56 -8.05
C GLU A 157 -6.73 -4.83 -6.77
N ALA A 158 -5.55 -4.20 -6.77
CA ALA A 158 -5.11 -3.28 -5.73
C ALA A 158 -6.14 -2.20 -5.38
N ALA A 159 -6.74 -1.58 -6.39
CA ALA A 159 -7.74 -0.54 -6.18
C ALA A 159 -9.04 -1.08 -5.59
N LEU A 160 -9.44 -2.30 -5.95
CA LEU A 160 -10.61 -2.98 -5.40
C LEU A 160 -10.39 -3.40 -3.94
N ASP A 161 -9.21 -3.91 -3.60
CA ASP A 161 -8.88 -4.25 -2.21
C ASP A 161 -8.90 -2.99 -1.32
N LEU A 162 -8.44 -1.87 -1.86
CA LEU A 162 -8.52 -0.57 -1.19
C LEU A 162 -9.96 -0.06 -1.07
N ASP A 163 -10.83 -0.27 -2.08
CA ASP A 163 -12.26 0.03 -1.95
C ASP A 163 -12.86 -0.74 -0.77
N ASP A 164 -12.61 -2.05 -0.68
CA ASP A 164 -13.08 -2.90 0.40
C ASP A 164 -12.52 -2.47 1.75
N TRP A 165 -11.25 -2.07 1.83
CA TRP A 165 -10.66 -1.54 3.06
C TRP A 165 -11.33 -0.23 3.50
N VAL A 166 -11.50 0.74 2.59
CA VAL A 166 -12.13 2.04 2.90
C VAL A 166 -13.56 1.84 3.37
N LEU A 167 -14.35 0.99 2.70
CA LEU A 167 -15.74 0.73 3.07
C LEU A 167 -15.88 0.06 4.44
N ARG A 168 -14.94 -0.84 4.81
CA ARG A 168 -14.93 -1.47 6.15
C ARG A 168 -14.57 -0.49 7.28
N HIS A 169 -13.84 0.57 6.98
CA HIS A 169 -13.31 1.52 7.96
C HIS A 169 -13.94 2.91 7.88
N LYS A 170 -15.01 3.07 7.10
CA LYS A 170 -15.81 4.29 7.08
C LYS A 170 -16.48 4.49 8.45
N GLU A 171 -16.22 5.64 9.07
CA GLU A 171 -16.95 6.09 10.26
C GLU A 171 -18.05 7.09 9.84
N GLY A 172 -19.26 6.97 10.39
CA GLY A 172 -20.36 7.90 10.11
C GLY A 172 -20.99 7.76 8.72
N ASP A 173 -21.61 8.84 8.24
CA ASP A 173 -22.42 8.87 7.00
C ASP A 173 -21.69 9.53 5.81
N ASP A 174 -20.38 9.33 5.69
CA ASP A 174 -19.62 9.86 4.54
C ASP A 174 -19.97 9.11 3.24
N ASP A 175 -20.72 9.73 2.32
CA ASP A 175 -21.06 9.13 1.02
C ASP A 175 -19.86 9.08 0.07
N LEU A 176 -19.00 8.08 0.28
CA LEU A 176 -17.83 7.79 -0.55
C LEU A 176 -18.18 7.01 -1.84
N GLY A 177 -19.47 6.65 -2.02
CA GLY A 177 -19.92 5.77 -3.10
C GLY A 177 -19.39 4.33 -2.98
N ALA A 178 -19.70 3.49 -3.98
CA ALA A 178 -19.39 2.06 -3.95
C ALA A 178 -17.96 1.69 -4.41
N ALA A 179 -17.19 2.65 -4.93
CA ALA A 179 -15.86 2.44 -5.51
C ALA A 179 -14.96 3.68 -5.30
N PRO A 180 -14.67 4.05 -4.03
CA PRO A 180 -14.00 5.30 -3.68
C PRO A 180 -12.59 5.47 -4.25
N VAL A 181 -11.88 4.36 -4.47
CA VAL A 181 -10.52 4.30 -5.00
C VAL A 181 -10.56 3.85 -6.46
N SER A 182 -11.14 2.69 -6.77
CA SER A 182 -11.11 2.18 -8.14
C SER A 182 -11.89 3.06 -9.13
N GLY A 183 -12.95 3.72 -8.69
CA GLY A 183 -13.71 4.68 -9.50
C GLY A 183 -12.91 5.93 -9.86
N ALA A 184 -12.13 6.46 -8.91
CA ALA A 184 -11.31 7.66 -9.11
C ALA A 184 -10.11 7.39 -10.03
N VAL A 185 -9.48 6.21 -9.90
CA VAL A 185 -8.35 5.83 -10.76
C VAL A 185 -8.83 5.43 -12.17
N SER A 186 -10.05 4.90 -12.29
CA SER A 186 -10.69 4.55 -13.57
C SER A 186 -11.43 5.72 -14.23
N GLY A 187 -11.48 6.91 -13.63
CA GLY A 187 -12.25 8.07 -14.10
C GLY A 187 -11.83 8.64 -15.47
N ARG A 188 -10.82 8.06 -16.14
CA ARG A 188 -10.48 8.31 -17.54
C ARG A 188 -10.74 7.14 -18.50
N TYR A 189 -11.11 5.96 -17.98
CA TYR A 189 -11.29 4.71 -18.73
C TYR A 189 -12.58 4.04 -18.29
N GLY A 190 -13.69 4.68 -18.64
CA GLY A 190 -15.03 4.22 -18.31
C GLY A 190 -15.35 2.88 -18.96
N THR A 191 -15.89 1.96 -18.15
CA THR A 191 -16.81 0.85 -18.49
C THR A 191 -16.35 -0.54 -17.99
N ALA A 192 -15.05 -0.86 -17.95
CA ALA A 192 -14.59 -2.22 -17.59
C ALA A 192 -14.74 -2.57 -16.08
N ALA A 193 -14.40 -1.65 -15.17
CA ALA A 193 -14.40 -1.92 -13.72
C ALA A 193 -15.82 -2.17 -13.14
N ARG A 194 -16.86 -1.57 -13.73
CA ARG A 194 -18.25 -1.73 -13.26
C ARG A 194 -18.79 -3.16 -13.44
N ASN A 195 -18.29 -3.89 -14.44
CA ASN A 195 -18.75 -5.26 -14.71
C ASN A 195 -18.06 -6.29 -13.80
N VAL A 196 -16.78 -6.11 -13.48
CA VAL A 196 -16.04 -6.99 -12.55
C VAL A 196 -16.58 -6.89 -11.12
N VAL A 197 -16.91 -5.68 -10.66
CA VAL A 197 -17.53 -5.45 -9.34
C VAL A 197 -18.93 -6.09 -9.24
N ARG A 198 -19.69 -6.11 -10.34
CA ARG A 198 -21.00 -6.80 -10.40
C ARG A 198 -20.88 -8.32 -10.34
N ASP A 199 -19.84 -8.89 -10.94
CA ASP A 199 -19.67 -10.34 -11.03
C ASP A 199 -19.22 -10.96 -9.70
N ARG A 200 -18.33 -10.28 -8.94
CA ARG A 200 -17.96 -10.72 -7.58
C ARG A 200 -19.14 -10.71 -6.59
N ARG A 201 -20.09 -9.78 -6.72
CA ARG A 201 -21.29 -9.75 -5.87
C ARG A 201 -22.29 -10.88 -6.17
N ARG A 202 -22.20 -11.55 -7.32
CA ARG A 202 -23.04 -12.68 -7.69
C ARG A 202 -22.45 -14.04 -7.31
N GLY A 203 -21.18 -14.09 -6.89
CA GLY A 203 -20.43 -15.32 -6.62
C GLY A 203 -20.12 -15.61 -5.15
N ARG A 204 -20.69 -14.87 -4.18
CA ARG A 204 -20.52 -15.18 -2.75
C ARG A 204 -21.76 -15.93 -2.24
N PRO A 205 -21.65 -17.20 -1.80
CA PRO A 205 -22.75 -17.95 -1.20
C PRO A 205 -23.22 -17.34 0.13
#